data_AF-A0A2I1DKP0-F1
#
_entry.id   AF-A0A2I1DKP0-F1
#
_cell.length_a   1.000
_cell.length_b   1.000
_cell.length_c   1.000
_cell.angle_alpha   90.00
_cell.angle_beta   90.00
_cell.angle_gamma   90.00
#
_symmetry.space_group_name_H-M   'P 1'
#
loop_
_entity.id
_entity.type
_entity.pdbx_description
1 polymer ?
#
loop_
_entity_poly.entity_id
_entity_poly.type
_entity_poly.pdbx_seq_one_letter_code
_entity_poly.pdbx_strand_id
1 'polypeptide(L)'
;MQNVKTIGSNGQISFGKRYAGRHVSVEEQEPGVWLVRTVKIIPDNELWLNTPKAQSDLQRAMAWASAHPADDTDTRHALDQMIRG
;
A
#
# COMPACT_ATOMS: atom_id res chain seq x y z
N MET A 1 -3.02 -7.72 -29.40
CA MET A 1 -1.82 -8.31 -30.04
C MET A 1 -1.28 -9.39 -29.12
N GLN A 2 -1.29 -10.64 -29.56
CA GLN A 2 -0.78 -11.76 -28.76
C GLN A 2 0.76 -11.73 -28.83
N ASN A 3 1.43 -11.77 -27.67
CA ASN A 3 2.89 -11.78 -27.59
C ASN A 3 3.32 -13.16 -27.10
N VAL A 4 3.98 -13.93 -27.95
CA VAL A 4 4.49 -15.27 -27.59
C VAL A 4 5.82 -15.09 -26.87
N LYS A 5 5.94 -15.72 -25.70
CA LYS A 5 7.14 -15.72 -24.86
C LYS A 5 7.54 -17.14 -24.53
N THR A 6 8.85 -17.39 -24.49
CA THR A 6 9.42 -18.69 -24.13
C THR A 6 9.75 -18.72 -22.64
N ILE A 7 9.48 -19.85 -21.98
CA ILE A 7 9.90 -20.12 -20.61
C ILE A 7 11.40 -20.44 -20.63
N GLY A 8 12.19 -19.73 -19.82
CA GLY A 8 13.62 -19.99 -19.69
C GLY A 8 13.91 -21.36 -19.07
N SER A 9 15.15 -21.83 -19.19
CA SER A 9 15.57 -23.14 -18.62
C SER A 9 15.40 -23.24 -17.10
N ASN A 10 15.26 -22.11 -16.40
CA ASN A 10 14.98 -22.03 -14.96
C ASN A 10 13.49 -21.81 -14.63
N GLY A 11 12.58 -21.96 -15.60
CA GLY A 11 11.14 -21.81 -15.40
C GLY A 11 10.62 -20.37 -15.41
N GLN A 12 11.43 -19.37 -15.79
CA GLN A 12 11.03 -17.96 -15.74
C GLN A 12 10.36 -17.47 -17.03
N ILE A 13 9.34 -16.61 -16.89
CA ILE A 13 8.73 -15.85 -17.99
C ILE A 13 8.93 -14.35 -17.73
N SER A 14 9.50 -13.64 -18.70
CA SER A 14 9.75 -12.21 -18.57
C SER A 14 8.64 -11.36 -19.20
N PHE A 15 7.88 -10.62 -18.39
CA PHE A 15 6.82 -9.69 -18.84
C PHE A 15 7.35 -8.31 -19.28
N GLY A 16 8.65 -8.06 -19.13
CA GLY A 16 9.30 -6.79 -19.48
C GLY A 16 9.32 -5.78 -18.33
N LYS A 17 10.11 -4.71 -18.50
CA LYS A 17 10.41 -3.73 -17.43
C LYS A 17 9.17 -3.00 -16.88
N ARG A 18 8.08 -2.90 -17.66
CA ARG A 18 6.82 -2.27 -17.22
C ARG A 18 6.22 -2.90 -15.96
N TYR A 19 6.50 -4.18 -15.73
CA TYR A 19 5.96 -4.93 -14.59
C TYR A 19 7.04 -5.27 -13.55
N ALA A 20 8.25 -4.70 -13.66
CA ALA A 20 9.32 -4.92 -12.70
C ALA A 20 8.88 -4.51 -11.29
N GLY A 21 9.19 -5.37 -10.30
CA GLY A 21 8.85 -5.15 -8.89
C GLY A 21 7.38 -5.32 -8.52
N ARG A 22 6.48 -5.66 -9.46
CA ARG A 22 5.07 -5.91 -9.15
C ARG A 22 4.86 -7.36 -8.75
N HIS A 23 4.03 -7.59 -7.73
CA HIS A 23 3.55 -8.91 -7.39
C HIS A 23 2.48 -9.38 -8.38
N VAL A 24 2.50 -10.67 -8.70
CA VAL A 24 1.52 -11.32 -9.57
C VAL A 24 0.99 -12.59 -8.92
N SER A 25 -0.31 -12.86 -9.06
CA SER A 25 -0.90 -14.18 -8.85
C SER A 25 -0.71 -15.01 -10.11
N VAL A 26 -0.40 -16.29 -9.94
CA VAL A 26 -0.29 -17.28 -11.02
C VAL A 26 -1.17 -18.46 -10.63
N GLU A 27 -2.22 -18.68 -11.43
CA GLU A 27 -3.21 -19.73 -11.18
C GLU A 27 -3.34 -20.63 -12.40
N GLU A 28 -3.16 -21.94 -12.22
CA GLU A 28 -3.44 -22.93 -13.26
C GLU A 28 -4.96 -23.17 -13.33
N GLN A 29 -5.58 -22.87 -14.47
CA GLN A 29 -7.02 -23.07 -14.68
C GLN A 29 -7.28 -24.49 -15.21
N GLU A 30 -6.39 -24.97 -16.07
CA GLU A 30 -6.39 -26.29 -16.69
C GLU A 30 -4.92 -26.71 -16.95
N PRO A 31 -4.62 -27.99 -17.18
CA PRO A 31 -3.26 -28.43 -17.48
C PRO A 31 -2.63 -27.63 -18.63
N GLY A 32 -1.59 -26.84 -18.30
CA GLY A 32 -0.90 -26.00 -19.29
C GLY A 32 -1.54 -24.63 -19.57
N VAL A 33 -2.61 -24.26 -18.84
CA VAL A 33 -3.30 -22.97 -18.98
C VAL A 33 -3.18 -22.20 -17.68
N TRP A 34 -2.42 -21.10 -17.72
CA TRP A 34 -2.21 -20.23 -16.57
C TRP A 34 -2.85 -18.86 -16.74
N LEU A 35 -3.48 -18.37 -15.68
CA LEU A 35 -3.95 -17.00 -15.54
C LEU A 35 -2.97 -16.22 -14.65
N VAL A 36 -2.39 -15.14 -15.20
CA VAL A 36 -1.46 -14.27 -14.47
C VAL A 36 -2.10 -12.90 -14.27
N ARG A 37 -2.20 -12.45 -13.03
CA ARG A 37 -2.83 -11.16 -12.65
C ARG A 37 -1.94 -10.37 -11.73
N THR A 38 -1.83 -9.05 -11.92
CA THR A 38 -1.15 -8.19 -10.94
C THR A 38 -1.96 -8.08 -9.66
N VAL A 39 -1.29 -8.13 -8.51
CA VAL A 39 -1.93 -8.01 -7.20
C VAL A 39 -1.27 -6.91 -6.36
N LYS A 40 -2.03 -6.36 -5.41
CA LYS A 40 -1.49 -5.55 -4.32
C LYS A 40 -1.46 -6.41 -3.07
N ILE A 41 -0.32 -6.45 -2.40
CA ILE A 41 -0.17 -7.16 -1.13
C ILE A 41 -0.38 -6.14 0.00
N ILE A 42 -1.26 -6.46 0.94
CA ILE A 42 -1.50 -5.69 2.16
C ILE A 42 -1.15 -6.62 3.33
N PRO A 43 -0.17 -6.27 4.17
CA PRO A 43 0.14 -7.03 5.38
C PRO A 43 -1.08 -7.17 6.32
N ASP A 44 -1.17 -8.29 7.03
CA ASP A 44 -2.31 -8.58 7.93
C ASP A 44 -2.51 -7.49 9.00
N ASN A 45 -1.42 -6.98 9.57
CA ASN A 45 -1.44 -5.90 10.56
C ASN A 45 -1.85 -4.53 9.97
N GLU A 46 -1.97 -4.40 8.65
CA GLU A 46 -2.43 -3.20 7.95
C GLU A 46 -3.82 -3.38 7.34
N LEU A 47 -4.36 -4.61 7.34
CA LEU A 47 -5.67 -4.91 6.75
C LEU A 47 -6.80 -4.09 7.39
N TRP A 48 -6.70 -3.78 8.69
CA TRP A 48 -7.69 -2.97 9.42
C TRP A 48 -7.92 -1.58 8.82
N LEU A 49 -6.90 -0.98 8.18
CA LEU A 49 -7.00 0.32 7.50
C LEU A 49 -7.91 0.27 6.26
N ASN A 50 -8.18 -0.92 5.73
CA ASN A 50 -9.05 -1.08 4.56
C ASN A 50 -10.53 -1.18 4.92
N THR A 51 -10.90 -1.12 6.20
CA THR A 51 -12.31 -1.06 6.60
C THR A 51 -12.92 0.32 6.29
N PRO A 52 -14.20 0.41 5.90
CA PRO A 52 -14.83 1.70 5.59
C PRO A 52 -14.74 2.72 6.73
N LYS A 53 -14.88 2.25 7.97
CA LYS A 53 -14.76 3.09 9.16
C LYS A 53 -13.34 3.62 9.34
N ALA A 54 -12.32 2.76 9.31
CA ALA A 54 -10.93 3.20 9.47
C ALA A 54 -10.51 4.19 8.37
N GLN A 55 -10.93 3.94 7.12
CA GLN A 55 -10.67 4.88 6.01
C GLN A 55 -11.32 6.24 6.25
N SER A 56 -12.60 6.27 6.65
CA SER A 56 -13.31 7.52 6.92
C SER A 56 -12.68 8.28 8.09
N ASP A 57 -12.36 7.57 9.17
CA ASP A 57 -11.74 8.15 10.36
C ASP A 57 -10.36 8.75 10.01
N LEU A 58 -9.54 8.03 9.25
CA LEU A 58 -8.24 8.50 8.76
C LEU A 58 -8.39 9.73 7.85
N GLN A 59 -9.34 9.71 6.91
CA GLN A 59 -9.57 10.84 6.00
C GLN A 59 -9.96 12.10 6.77
N ARG A 60 -10.80 11.98 7.81
CA ARG A 60 -11.17 13.11 8.68
C ARG A 60 -9.96 13.62 9.47
N ALA A 61 -9.15 12.72 10.02
CA ALA A 61 -7.94 13.11 10.74
C ALA A 61 -6.94 13.85 9.83
N MET A 62 -6.74 13.38 8.59
CA MET A 62 -5.87 14.05 7.61
C MET A 62 -6.41 15.43 7.20
N ALA A 63 -7.73 15.55 6.99
CA ALA A 63 -8.36 16.82 6.67
C ALA A 63 -8.21 17.83 7.82
N TRP A 64 -8.41 17.38 9.07
CA TRP A 64 -8.20 18.21 10.24
C TRP A 64 -6.74 18.65 10.36
N ALA A 65 -5.78 17.73 10.26
CA ALA A 65 -4.35 18.04 10.37
C ALA A 65 -3.87 19.02 9.29
N SER A 66 -4.41 18.91 8.07
CA SER A 66 -4.09 19.85 6.99
C SER A 66 -4.60 21.28 7.26
N ALA A 67 -5.73 21.40 7.97
CA ALA A 67 -6.31 22.69 8.35
C ALA A 67 -5.76 23.26 9.66
N HIS A 68 -5.05 22.45 10.45
CA HIS A 68 -4.46 22.85 11.74
C HIS A 68 -2.96 22.49 11.74
N PRO A 69 -2.13 23.28 11.03
CA PRO A 69 -0.69 23.09 11.06
C PRO A 69 -0.17 23.13 12.49
N ALA A 70 0.79 22.27 12.82
CA ALA A 70 1.40 22.26 14.13
C ALA A 70 2.04 23.63 14.43
N ASP A 71 1.65 24.22 15.55
CA ASP A 71 2.25 25.43 16.08
C ASP A 71 2.87 25.11 17.45
N ASP A 72 4.19 25.25 17.53
CA ASP A 72 4.97 25.01 18.75
C ASP A 72 4.67 26.04 19.85
N THR A 73 4.00 27.14 19.52
CA THR A 73 3.71 28.23 20.46
C THR A 73 2.81 27.74 21.60
N ASP A 74 1.76 26.97 21.28
CA ASP A 74 0.89 26.35 22.29
C ASP A 74 1.63 25.27 23.09
N THR A 75 2.50 24.51 22.43
CA THR A 75 3.27 23.44 23.08
C THR A 75 4.30 24.00 24.08
N ARG A 76 5.01 25.08 23.73
CA ARG A 76 5.93 25.77 24.64
C ARG A 76 5.20 26.41 25.82
N HIS A 77 4.05 27.03 25.57
CA HIS A 77 3.27 27.63 26.64
C HIS A 77 2.76 26.58 27.64
N ALA A 78 2.30 25.42 27.15
CA ALA A 78 1.92 24.30 28.01
C ALA A 78 3.12 23.74 28.81
N LEU A 79 4.28 23.58 28.18
CA LEU A 79 5.50 23.11 28.84
C LEU A 79 5.98 24.08 29.93
N ASP A 80 5.95 25.38 29.67
CA ASP A 80 6.32 26.41 30.63
C ASP A 80 5.42 26.41 31.87
N GLN A 81 4.12 26.14 31.71
CA GLN A 81 3.19 26.01 32.83
C GLN A 81 3.47 24.77 33.70
N MET A 82 3.88 23.66 33.07
CA MET A 82 4.24 22.43 33.80
C MET A 82 5.57 22.55 34.54
N ILE A 83 6.49 23.38 34.06
CA ILE A 83 7.80 23.62 34.72
C ILE A 83 7.66 24.64 35.86
N ARG A 84 6.66 25.52 35.82
CA ARG A 84 6.43 26.59 36.82
C ARG A 84 5.41 26.21 37.91
N GLY A 85 4.75 25.07 37.81
CA GLY A 85 3.87 24.50 38.85
C GLY A 85 4.59 23.48 39.72
#